data_AF-A0A482Z3M1-F1
#
_entry.id   AF-A0A482Z3M1-F1
#
_cell.length_a   1.000
_cell.length_b   1.000
_cell.length_c   1.000
_cell.angle_alpha   90.00
_cell.angle_beta   90.00
_cell.angle_gamma   90.00
#
_symmetry.space_group_name_H-M   'P 1'
#
loop_
_entity.id
_entity.type
_entity.pdbx_description
1 polymer ?
#
loop_
_entity_poly.entity_id
_entity_poly.type
_entity_poly.pdbx_seq_one_letter_code
_entity_poly.pdbx_strand_id
1 'polypeptide(L)'
;MMKNKQLGFSLIELMFVLAVISVMVQIKIKADINADIFSQAEADVKRTMQEIGNIQAAASGYLADTGEYPDFANNCNDAITVLKNAPTAYLNYITTTSPYNTQYITECNTTTFTVKVKSDKDFAAPYIAAQYPGSTILAAPDDDTSASSIPRPLSLSQFLSLDGSRAMQGDLDMDDHAIKNVQDIDFNGQDLKLGIGKFVSMGSVSFNSLTSTIDKPDCAQGSITGTAKIILRIHGITTIVGGSSGIRNVSWSASFIELISAQQWRLSTTGLSAITGVAETFCDYGSWNR
;
A
#
# COMPACT_ATOMS: atom_id res chain seq x y z
N MET A 1 -24.35 38.12 -69.23
CA MET A 1 -23.10 37.99 -68.46
C MET A 1 -23.10 39.10 -67.40
N MET A 2 -23.54 38.81 -66.17
CA MET A 2 -23.62 39.80 -65.08
C MET A 2 -22.21 40.07 -64.54
N LYS A 3 -21.70 41.28 -64.76
CA LYS A 3 -20.45 41.76 -64.18
C LYS A 3 -20.77 42.37 -62.81
N ASN A 4 -20.46 41.65 -61.74
CA ASN A 4 -20.50 42.20 -60.38
C ASN A 4 -19.51 43.37 -60.30
N LYS A 5 -20.02 44.58 -60.01
CA LYS A 5 -19.19 45.75 -59.72
C LYS A 5 -18.58 45.55 -58.35
N GLN A 6 -17.30 45.17 -58.29
CA GLN A 6 -16.52 45.24 -57.07
C GLN A 6 -16.33 46.72 -56.73
N LEU A 7 -17.03 47.20 -55.70
CA LEU A 7 -16.78 48.50 -55.09
C LEU A 7 -15.43 48.39 -54.39
N GLY A 8 -14.43 49.13 -54.88
CA GLY A 8 -13.10 49.19 -54.28
C GLY A 8 -13.20 49.83 -52.88
N PHE A 9 -12.62 49.16 -51.89
CA PHE A 9 -12.55 49.62 -50.51
C PHE A 9 -11.91 51.01 -50.42
N SER A 10 -12.64 51.97 -49.88
CA SER A 10 -12.10 53.29 -49.56
C SER A 10 -11.19 53.20 -48.33
N LEU A 11 -10.12 54.01 -48.32
CA LEU A 11 -9.20 54.14 -47.19
C LEU A 11 -9.92 54.44 -45.86
N ILE A 12 -11.05 55.16 -45.94
CA ILE A 12 -11.87 55.49 -44.76
C ILE A 12 -12.59 54.26 -44.18
N GLU A 13 -13.01 53.32 -45.03
CA GLU A 13 -13.72 52.11 -44.63
C GLU A 13 -12.76 51.14 -43.92
N LEU A 14 -11.51 51.09 -44.38
CA LEU A 14 -10.44 50.37 -43.68
C LEU A 14 -10.15 50.99 -42.29
N MET A 15 -10.10 52.31 -42.18
CA MET A 15 -9.88 52.98 -40.89
C MET A 15 -11.01 52.71 -39.89
N PHE A 16 -12.27 52.71 -40.34
CA PHE A 16 -13.40 52.36 -39.48
C PHE A 16 -13.37 50.89 -39.04
N VAL A 17 -13.05 49.96 -39.94
CA VAL A 17 -12.93 48.54 -39.59
C VAL A 17 -11.82 48.30 -38.58
N LEU A 18 -10.64 48.93 -38.75
CA LEU A 18 -9.53 48.81 -37.80
C LEU A 18 -9.87 49.44 -36.44
N ALA A 19 -10.59 50.56 -36.42
CA ALA A 19 -11.05 51.18 -35.18
C ALA A 19 -12.01 50.25 -34.41
N VAL A 20 -13.00 49.66 -35.08
CA VAL A 20 -13.97 48.74 -34.45
C VAL A 20 -13.29 47.45 -33.97
N ILE A 21 -12.38 46.88 -34.77
CA ILE A 21 -11.60 45.69 -34.36
C ILE A 21 -10.75 46.00 -33.12
N SER A 22 -10.10 47.17 -33.06
CA SER A 22 -9.26 47.54 -31.92
C SER A 22 -10.05 47.63 -30.60
N VAL A 23 -11.28 48.18 -30.66
CA VAL A 23 -12.18 48.26 -29.49
C VAL A 23 -12.67 46.86 -29.08
N MET A 24 -13.07 46.03 -30.04
CA MET A 24 -13.54 44.67 -29.74
C MET A 24 -12.45 43.76 -29.18
N VAL A 25 -11.21 43.91 -29.66
CA VAL A 25 -10.06 43.17 -29.12
C VAL A 25 -9.77 43.59 -27.67
N GLN A 26 -9.83 44.89 -27.35
CA GLN A 26 -9.65 45.35 -25.96
C GLN A 26 -10.74 44.82 -25.02
N ILE A 27 -12.00 44.79 -25.47
CA ILE A 27 -13.11 44.25 -24.68
C ILE A 27 -12.93 42.75 -24.45
N LYS A 28 -12.59 41.99 -25.51
CA LYS A 28 -12.33 40.55 -25.41
C LYS A 28 -11.15 40.26 -24.49
N ILE A 29 -10.04 40.99 -24.64
CA ILE A 29 -8.86 40.85 -23.76
C ILE A 29 -9.25 41.12 -22.30
N LYS A 30 -10.01 42.18 -22.00
CA LYS A 30 -10.47 42.45 -20.63
C LYS A 30 -11.41 41.36 -20.09
N ALA A 31 -12.29 40.82 -20.92
CA ALA A 31 -13.21 39.75 -20.52
C ALA A 31 -12.48 38.42 -20.28
N ASP A 32 -11.57 38.04 -21.18
CA ASP A 32 -10.74 36.84 -21.06
C ASP A 32 -9.78 36.96 -19.86
N ILE A 33 -9.17 38.14 -19.64
CA ILE A 33 -8.35 38.42 -18.44
C ILE A 33 -9.19 38.28 -17.18
N ASN A 34 -10.41 38.80 -17.13
CA ASN A 34 -11.25 38.68 -15.92
C ASN A 34 -11.67 37.22 -15.65
N ALA A 35 -11.96 36.43 -16.69
CA ALA A 35 -12.30 35.02 -16.56
C ALA A 35 -11.08 34.16 -16.16
N ASP A 36 -9.91 34.45 -16.74
CA ASP A 36 -8.64 33.78 -16.42
C ASP A 36 -8.15 34.15 -15.01
N ILE A 37 -8.24 35.43 -14.62
CA ILE A 37 -7.95 35.87 -13.25
C ILE A 37 -8.85 35.17 -12.24
N PHE A 38 -10.15 34.98 -12.52
CA PHE A 38 -11.04 34.27 -11.62
C PHE A 38 -10.69 32.77 -11.51
N SER A 39 -10.37 32.12 -12.63
CA SER A 39 -9.94 30.72 -12.63
C SER A 39 -8.59 30.52 -11.93
N GLN A 40 -7.66 31.46 -12.09
CA GLN A 40 -6.35 31.44 -11.42
C GLN A 40 -6.50 31.70 -9.92
N ALA A 41 -7.33 32.67 -9.54
CA ALA A 41 -7.72 32.93 -8.17
C ALA A 41 -8.25 31.67 -7.46
N GLU A 42 -9.15 30.92 -8.11
CA GLU A 42 -9.68 29.68 -7.54
C GLU A 42 -8.60 28.58 -7.44
N ALA A 43 -7.70 28.49 -8.42
CA ALA A 43 -6.58 27.56 -8.40
C ALA A 43 -5.59 27.90 -7.27
N ASP A 44 -5.28 29.17 -7.05
CA ASP A 44 -4.39 29.65 -6.00
C ASP A 44 -4.96 29.40 -4.60
N VAL A 45 -6.26 29.60 -4.44
CA VAL A 45 -6.99 29.23 -3.22
C VAL A 45 -6.90 27.73 -2.96
N LYS A 46 -7.23 26.89 -3.94
CA LYS A 46 -7.14 25.42 -3.81
C LYS A 46 -5.73 24.94 -3.49
N ARG A 47 -4.73 25.52 -4.16
CA ARG A 47 -3.32 25.22 -3.90
C ARG A 47 -2.94 25.59 -2.46
N THR A 48 -3.31 26.79 -2.01
CA THR A 48 -3.05 27.25 -0.64
C THR A 48 -3.69 26.32 0.39
N MET A 49 -4.92 25.88 0.14
CA MET A 49 -5.61 24.94 1.01
C MET A 49 -4.89 23.60 1.08
N GLN A 50 -4.43 23.06 -0.05
CA GLN A 50 -3.66 21.83 -0.10
C GLN A 50 -2.32 21.97 0.63
N GLU A 51 -1.62 23.10 0.45
CA GLU A 51 -0.36 23.38 1.12
C GLU A 51 -0.54 23.47 2.64
N ILE A 52 -1.59 24.15 3.14
CA ILE A 52 -1.96 24.17 4.56
C ILE A 52 -2.23 22.75 5.09
N GLY A 53 -3.05 21.97 4.38
CA GLY A 53 -3.40 20.61 4.80
C GLY A 53 -2.18 19.69 4.87
N ASN A 54 -1.25 19.82 3.93
CA ASN A 54 0.00 19.08 3.93
C ASN A 54 0.93 19.51 5.08
N ILE A 55 1.05 20.81 5.37
CA ILE A 55 1.83 21.30 6.52
C ILE A 55 1.25 20.76 7.83
N GLN A 56 -0.07 20.81 8.00
CA GLN A 56 -0.77 20.29 9.18
C GLN A 56 -0.61 18.77 9.33
N ALA A 57 -0.73 18.02 8.23
CA ALA A 57 -0.52 16.57 8.22
C ALA A 57 0.93 16.21 8.58
N ALA A 58 1.91 16.93 8.03
CA ALA A 58 3.32 16.76 8.35
C ALA A 58 3.62 17.08 9.82
N ALA A 59 3.06 18.17 10.35
CA ALA A 59 3.18 18.53 11.77
C ALA A 59 2.57 17.45 12.68
N SER A 60 1.45 16.85 12.28
CA SER A 60 0.83 15.75 13.01
C SER A 60 1.65 14.47 12.97
N GLY A 61 2.28 14.14 11.83
CA GLY A 61 3.21 13.02 11.71
C GLY A 61 4.46 13.23 12.59
N TYR A 62 5.04 14.43 12.58
CA TYR A 62 6.16 14.78 13.45
C TYR A 62 5.77 14.67 14.94
N LEU A 63 4.56 15.10 15.30
CA LEU A 63 4.01 14.94 16.66
C LEU A 63 3.86 13.46 17.04
N ALA A 64 3.42 12.61 16.11
CA ALA A 64 3.27 11.18 16.35
C ALA A 64 4.61 10.49 16.65
N ASP A 65 5.69 10.93 16.00
CA ASP A 65 7.02 10.32 16.16
C ASP A 65 7.80 10.89 17.34
N THR A 66 7.75 12.21 17.55
CA THR A 66 8.58 12.88 18.56
C THR A 66 7.84 13.21 19.85
N GLY A 67 6.51 13.15 19.85
CA GLY A 67 5.66 13.49 20.99
C GLY A 67 5.35 14.98 21.13
N GLU A 68 6.01 15.85 20.35
CA GLU A 68 5.83 17.31 20.37
C GLU A 68 5.65 17.87 18.94
N TYR A 69 5.01 19.04 18.82
CA TYR A 69 4.93 19.73 17.53
C TYR A 69 6.32 20.24 17.09
N PRO A 70 6.55 20.41 15.79
CA PRO A 70 7.85 20.88 15.29
C PRO A 70 8.20 22.28 15.83
N ASP A 71 9.40 22.44 16.38
CA ASP A 71 9.87 23.70 16.98
C ASP A 71 9.00 24.21 18.16
N PHE A 72 8.52 23.28 19.00
CA PHE A 72 7.67 23.62 20.14
C PHE A 72 8.30 24.67 21.09
N ALA A 73 9.63 24.65 21.27
CA ALA A 73 10.34 25.61 22.13
C ALA A 73 10.21 27.07 21.66
N ASN A 74 10.06 27.32 20.37
CA ASN A 74 9.87 28.66 19.80
C ASN A 74 8.44 28.88 19.29
N ASN A 75 7.45 28.20 19.88
CA ASN A 75 6.03 28.28 19.50
C ASN A 75 5.75 27.89 18.03
N CYS A 76 6.55 26.98 17.46
CA CYS A 76 6.44 26.51 16.09
C CYS A 76 6.73 27.56 15.01
N ASN A 77 7.49 28.62 15.31
CA ASN A 77 7.82 29.66 14.33
C ASN A 77 8.63 29.12 13.14
N ASP A 78 9.56 28.19 13.38
CA ASP A 78 10.39 27.57 12.32
C ASP A 78 9.92 26.16 11.95
N ALA A 79 8.65 25.82 12.24
CA ALA A 79 8.11 24.48 12.02
C ALA A 79 8.30 23.97 10.59
N ILE A 80 8.10 24.81 9.56
CA ILE A 80 8.27 24.41 8.15
C ILE A 80 9.73 24.02 7.86
N THR A 81 10.70 24.72 8.45
CA THR A 81 12.12 24.42 8.29
C THR A 81 12.49 23.11 9.00
N VAL A 82 11.97 22.89 10.21
CA VAL A 82 12.16 21.65 10.96
C VAL A 82 11.57 20.45 10.22
N LEU A 83 10.34 20.58 9.68
CA LEU A 83 9.68 19.51 8.94
C LEU A 83 10.40 19.11 7.65
N LYS A 84 11.11 20.07 7.02
CA LYS A 84 11.94 19.83 5.83
C LYS A 84 13.28 19.18 6.13
N ASN A 85 13.90 19.57 7.25
CA ASN A 85 15.26 19.17 7.61
C ASN A 85 15.33 18.00 8.59
N ALA A 86 14.18 17.49 9.05
CA ALA A 86 14.12 16.28 9.86
C ALA A 86 14.81 15.10 9.13
N PRO A 87 15.39 14.13 9.85
CA PRO A 87 16.12 12.99 9.26
C PRO A 87 15.31 12.24 8.19
N THR A 88 13.99 12.20 8.38
CA THR A 88 12.99 11.83 7.39
C THR A 88 12.17 13.08 7.08
N ALA A 89 12.33 13.66 5.90
CA ALA A 89 11.61 14.89 5.53
C ALA A 89 10.09 14.61 5.50
N TYR A 90 9.36 15.16 6.48
CA TYR A 90 7.90 15.08 6.58
C TYR A 90 7.21 15.97 5.54
N LEU A 91 7.92 16.97 5.04
CA LEU A 91 7.42 17.93 4.09
C LEU A 91 8.39 18.09 2.91
N ASN A 92 7.96 17.62 1.74
CA ASN A 92 8.70 17.80 0.49
C ASN A 92 7.92 18.74 -0.44
N TYR A 93 8.65 19.56 -1.21
CA TYR A 93 8.15 20.47 -2.26
C TYR A 93 7.33 21.70 -1.84
N ILE A 94 6.93 21.86 -0.57
CA ILE A 94 6.22 23.07 -0.14
C ILE A 94 7.18 24.22 0.12
N THR A 95 6.94 25.37 -0.51
CA THR A 95 7.69 26.61 -0.27
C THR A 95 7.22 27.29 1.01
N THR A 96 8.08 28.07 1.66
CA THR A 96 7.69 28.89 2.83
C THR A 96 6.82 30.09 2.43
N THR A 97 6.61 30.29 1.13
CA THR A 97 5.83 31.36 0.54
C THR A 97 4.63 30.78 -0.20
N SER A 98 3.45 31.38 0.02
CA SER A 98 2.18 31.05 -0.63
C SER A 98 2.11 31.58 -2.06
N PRO A 99 1.11 31.16 -2.87
CA PRO A 99 0.83 31.75 -4.19
C PRO A 99 0.60 33.27 -4.17
N TYR A 100 0.22 33.84 -3.01
CA TYR A 100 0.01 35.28 -2.82
C TYR A 100 1.29 36.05 -2.48
N ASN A 101 2.46 35.41 -2.57
CA ASN A 101 3.76 35.97 -2.22
C ASN A 101 3.86 36.40 -0.74
N THR A 102 3.08 35.77 0.13
CA THR A 102 3.11 35.95 1.60
C THR A 102 3.71 34.71 2.25
N GLN A 103 4.36 34.86 3.40
CA GLN A 103 4.92 33.71 4.11
C GLN A 103 3.83 32.94 4.85
N TYR A 104 3.96 31.61 4.87
CA TYR A 104 3.21 30.77 5.80
C TYR A 104 3.77 30.96 7.20
N ILE A 105 2.92 31.41 8.12
CA ILE A 105 3.28 31.58 9.53
C ILE A 105 2.68 30.41 10.30
N THR A 106 3.50 29.70 11.05
CA THR A 106 3.08 28.57 11.88
C THR A 106 3.15 28.95 13.34
N GLU A 107 2.12 28.55 14.09
CA GLU A 107 2.01 28.79 15.53
C GLU A 107 1.49 27.55 16.22
N CYS A 108 1.98 27.22 17.40
CA CYS A 108 1.45 26.11 18.17
C CYS A 108 1.37 26.40 19.66
N ASN A 109 0.53 25.62 20.31
CA ASN A 109 0.45 25.53 21.77
C ASN A 109 0.30 24.06 22.16
N THR A 110 0.03 23.79 23.44
CA THR A 110 -0.11 22.42 23.96
C THR A 110 -1.30 21.66 23.37
N THR A 111 -2.28 22.35 22.78
CA THR A 111 -3.57 21.79 22.36
C THR A 111 -3.84 21.92 20.86
N THR A 112 -3.12 22.78 20.13
CA THR A 112 -3.42 23.12 18.74
C THR A 112 -2.16 23.49 17.98
N PHE A 113 -2.16 23.21 16.68
CA PHE A 113 -1.19 23.68 15.71
C PHE A 113 -1.93 24.49 14.63
N THR A 114 -1.47 25.69 14.36
CA THR A 114 -2.11 26.70 13.53
C THR A 114 -1.21 27.13 12.39
N VAL A 115 -1.77 27.20 11.19
CA VAL A 115 -1.11 27.75 9.99
C VAL A 115 -1.87 28.99 9.57
N LYS A 116 -1.18 30.11 9.44
CA LYS A 116 -1.72 31.39 8.99
C LYS A 116 -1.17 31.72 7.60
N VAL A 117 -2.05 32.22 6.76
CA VAL A 117 -1.70 32.74 5.44
C VAL A 117 -2.44 34.04 5.18
N LYS A 118 -1.68 35.07 4.82
CA LYS A 118 -2.19 36.36 4.37
C LYS A 118 -2.48 36.27 2.88
N SER A 119 -3.66 36.69 2.44
CA SER A 119 -4.03 36.71 1.02
C SER A 119 -4.08 38.15 0.51
N ASP A 120 -3.70 38.39 -0.74
CA ASP A 120 -3.83 39.70 -1.39
C ASP A 120 -5.22 39.92 -2.01
N LYS A 121 -6.11 38.92 -1.90
CA LYS A 121 -7.48 38.94 -2.41
C LYS A 121 -8.49 38.92 -1.28
N ASP A 122 -9.43 39.86 -1.29
CA ASP A 122 -10.48 40.01 -0.28
C ASP A 122 -11.37 38.76 -0.11
N PHE A 123 -11.55 37.95 -1.16
CA PHE A 123 -12.37 36.74 -1.09
C PHE A 123 -11.59 35.48 -0.65
N ALA A 124 -10.26 35.50 -0.70
CA ALA A 124 -9.45 34.30 -0.50
C ALA A 124 -9.39 33.89 0.99
N ALA A 125 -9.12 34.84 1.89
CA ALA A 125 -9.09 34.58 3.33
C ALA A 125 -10.40 33.99 3.89
N PRO A 126 -11.60 34.54 3.60
CA PRO A 126 -12.85 33.93 4.04
C PRO A 126 -13.12 32.56 3.44
N TYR A 127 -12.74 32.34 2.17
CA TYR A 127 -12.94 31.07 1.51
C TYR A 127 -12.03 29.96 2.06
N ILE A 128 -10.76 30.27 2.34
CA ILE A 128 -9.80 29.35 2.96
C ILE A 128 -10.26 29.00 4.39
N ALA A 129 -10.70 30.00 5.17
CA ALA A 129 -11.19 29.81 6.53
C ALA A 129 -12.48 28.97 6.59
N ALA A 130 -13.31 28.99 5.55
CA ALA A 130 -14.55 28.20 5.52
C ALA A 130 -14.32 26.69 5.30
N GLN A 131 -13.13 26.27 4.85
CA GLN A 131 -12.91 24.88 4.46
C GLN A 131 -12.64 23.93 5.62
N TYR A 132 -11.92 24.40 6.64
CA TYR A 132 -11.40 23.52 7.70
C TYR A 132 -12.06 23.84 9.04
N PRO A 133 -12.60 22.82 9.76
CA PRO A 133 -13.17 23.04 11.08
C PRO A 133 -12.11 23.58 12.04
N GLY A 134 -12.42 24.67 12.76
CA GLY A 134 -11.46 25.35 13.63
C GLY A 134 -10.64 26.44 12.93
N SER A 135 -10.92 26.75 11.66
CA SER A 135 -10.30 27.88 10.97
C SER A 135 -11.13 29.15 11.13
N THR A 136 -10.43 30.28 11.18
CA THR A 136 -11.02 31.60 11.35
C THR A 136 -10.30 32.62 10.49
N ILE A 137 -10.96 33.74 10.25
CA ILE A 137 -10.32 34.96 9.71
C ILE A 137 -9.86 35.77 10.92
N LEU A 138 -8.69 36.37 10.86
CA LEU A 138 -8.23 37.26 11.93
C LEU A 138 -9.09 38.53 11.98
N ALA A 139 -9.19 39.13 13.17
CA ALA A 139 -9.89 40.40 13.34
C ALA A 139 -9.08 41.55 12.71
N ALA A 140 -9.77 42.63 12.35
CA ALA A 140 -9.12 43.84 11.87
C ALA A 140 -7.99 44.29 12.84
N PRO A 141 -6.81 44.66 12.34
CA PRO A 141 -6.52 45.04 10.94
C PRO A 141 -6.10 43.90 9.99
N ASP A 142 -6.10 42.64 10.43
CA ASP A 142 -5.59 41.49 9.66
C ASP A 142 -6.71 40.64 9.02
N ASP A 143 -7.81 41.26 8.60
CA ASP A 143 -8.98 40.58 8.01
C ASP A 143 -8.71 39.92 6.64
N ASP A 144 -7.50 40.14 6.11
CA ASP A 144 -6.95 39.48 4.92
C ASP A 144 -6.18 38.17 5.24
N THR A 145 -6.17 37.75 6.50
CA THR A 145 -5.41 36.59 6.97
C THR A 145 -6.33 35.48 7.48
N SER A 146 -6.20 34.29 6.88
CA SER A 146 -6.87 33.07 7.34
C SER A 146 -5.94 32.28 8.27
N ALA A 147 -6.47 31.85 9.41
CA ALA A 147 -5.80 30.99 10.38
C ALA A 147 -6.51 29.63 10.40
N SER A 148 -5.77 28.55 10.15
CA SER A 148 -6.30 27.18 10.18
C SER A 148 -5.62 26.36 11.27
N SER A 149 -6.42 25.84 12.20
CA SER A 149 -5.92 25.13 13.38
C SER A 149 -6.38 23.69 13.41
N ILE A 150 -5.46 22.77 13.69
CA ILE A 150 -5.76 21.37 14.02
C ILE A 150 -5.57 21.12 15.52
N PRO A 151 -6.50 20.39 16.17
CA PRO A 151 -6.33 20.01 17.56
C PRO A 151 -5.26 18.92 17.71
N ARG A 152 -4.55 18.95 18.84
CA ARG A 152 -3.70 17.85 19.27
C ARG A 152 -4.57 16.62 19.53
N PRO A 153 -4.26 15.46 18.95
CA PRO A 153 -5.00 14.23 19.21
C PRO A 153 -4.91 13.84 20.69
N LEU A 154 -5.99 13.28 21.22
CA LEU A 154 -6.09 12.85 22.63
C LEU A 154 -5.12 11.71 22.98
N SER A 155 -4.72 10.92 21.98
CA SER A 155 -3.68 9.91 22.11
C SER A 155 -2.86 9.79 20.84
N LEU A 156 -1.54 9.69 21.00
CA LEU A 156 -0.61 9.39 19.91
C LEU A 156 -0.58 7.89 19.56
N SER A 157 -1.17 7.03 20.41
CA SER A 157 -1.23 5.58 20.19
C SER A 157 -2.10 5.13 19.01
N GLN A 158 -2.82 6.06 18.38
CA GLN A 158 -3.62 5.80 17.18
C GLN A 158 -2.84 6.00 15.89
N PHE A 159 -1.64 6.58 15.96
CA PHE A 159 -0.81 6.85 14.79
C PHE A 159 0.20 5.72 14.56
N LEU A 160 0.51 5.51 13.29
CA LEU A 160 1.64 4.69 12.85
C LEU A 160 2.91 5.55 12.99
N SER A 161 3.89 5.04 13.72
CA SER A 161 5.19 5.68 13.86
C SER A 161 6.07 5.39 12.65
N LEU A 162 6.81 6.39 12.18
CA LEU A 162 7.65 6.30 10.99
C LEU A 162 8.88 5.41 11.21
N ASP A 163 9.32 5.27 12.46
CA ASP A 163 10.39 4.36 12.87
C ASP A 163 10.03 2.87 12.71
N GLY A 164 8.80 2.58 12.26
CA GLY A 164 8.31 1.22 12.06
C GLY A 164 8.06 0.47 13.38
N SER A 165 8.29 1.11 14.54
CA SER A 165 8.05 0.52 15.86
C SER A 165 6.59 0.16 16.09
N ARG A 166 5.69 0.69 15.26
CA ARG A 166 4.25 0.38 15.23
C ARG A 166 3.73 0.03 13.84
N ALA A 167 4.60 -0.40 12.93
CA ALA A 167 4.17 -0.94 11.64
C ALA A 167 3.35 -2.23 11.87
N MET A 168 2.15 -2.30 11.27
CA MET A 168 1.19 -3.44 11.27
C MET A 168 1.47 -4.50 12.35
N GLN A 169 1.37 -4.12 13.62
CA GLN A 169 1.50 -5.06 14.73
C GLN A 169 0.19 -5.81 14.88
N GLY A 170 0.25 -7.14 14.83
CA GLY A 170 -0.90 -8.02 14.95
C GLY A 170 -0.89 -9.12 13.90
N ASP A 171 -1.93 -9.94 13.92
CA ASP A 171 -2.13 -10.98 12.91
C ASP A 171 -2.70 -10.34 11.64
N LEU A 172 -2.15 -10.69 10.48
CA LEU A 172 -2.76 -10.37 9.20
C LEU A 172 -3.93 -11.34 8.98
N ASP A 173 -5.12 -10.94 9.41
CA ASP A 173 -6.36 -11.63 9.10
C ASP A 173 -6.88 -11.19 7.73
N MET A 174 -7.11 -12.15 6.85
CA MET A 174 -7.63 -11.94 5.49
C MET A 174 -9.03 -12.52 5.31
N ASP A 175 -9.67 -13.00 6.39
CA ASP A 175 -10.90 -13.79 6.33
C ASP A 175 -10.76 -14.92 5.27
N ASP A 176 -11.62 -14.90 4.24
CA ASP A 176 -11.65 -15.88 3.15
C ASP A 176 -10.81 -15.47 1.92
N HIS A 177 -9.94 -14.46 2.04
CA HIS A 177 -9.14 -13.98 0.91
C HIS A 177 -7.78 -14.67 0.80
N ALA A 178 -7.41 -15.06 -0.42
CA ALA A 178 -6.13 -15.68 -0.71
C ALA A 178 -5.07 -14.67 -1.15
N ILE A 179 -3.84 -14.82 -0.64
CA ILE A 179 -2.65 -14.14 -1.19
C ILE A 179 -2.19 -14.92 -2.42
N LYS A 180 -2.17 -14.28 -3.59
CA LYS A 180 -1.74 -14.89 -4.86
C LYS A 180 -0.36 -14.38 -5.27
N ASN A 181 0.37 -15.18 -6.06
CA ASN A 181 1.68 -14.84 -6.63
C ASN A 181 2.77 -14.51 -5.58
N VAL A 182 2.75 -15.21 -4.45
CA VAL A 182 3.82 -15.11 -3.44
C VAL A 182 5.06 -15.84 -3.96
N GLN A 183 6.15 -15.12 -4.16
CA GLN A 183 7.41 -15.69 -4.66
C GLN A 183 8.29 -16.23 -3.53
N ASP A 184 8.26 -15.58 -2.37
CA ASP A 184 9.05 -15.95 -1.20
C ASP A 184 8.23 -15.66 0.07
N ILE A 185 8.36 -16.55 1.06
CA ILE A 185 7.80 -16.39 2.41
C ILE A 185 8.89 -16.75 3.40
N ASP A 186 9.42 -15.73 4.09
CA ASP A 186 10.36 -15.90 5.18
C ASP A 186 9.61 -15.96 6.52
N PHE A 187 9.71 -17.10 7.20
CA PHE A 187 9.09 -17.32 8.51
C PHE A 187 10.01 -16.94 9.67
N ASN A 188 11.27 -16.52 9.44
CA ASN A 188 12.23 -16.17 10.51
C ASN A 188 12.33 -17.25 11.62
N GLY A 189 12.24 -18.52 11.24
CA GLY A 189 12.26 -19.65 12.19
C GLY A 189 10.95 -19.89 12.96
N GLN A 190 9.86 -19.19 12.62
CA GLN A 190 8.52 -19.47 13.12
C GLN A 190 7.85 -20.62 12.36
N ASP A 191 6.91 -21.29 13.03
CA ASP A 191 6.16 -22.40 12.46
C ASP A 191 5.06 -21.90 11.50
N LEU A 192 5.02 -22.45 10.29
CA LEU A 192 3.87 -22.30 9.38
C LEU A 192 2.73 -23.21 9.84
N LYS A 193 1.72 -22.63 10.48
CA LYS A 193 0.47 -23.32 10.81
C LYS A 193 -0.44 -23.36 9.59
N LEU A 194 -0.34 -24.41 8.78
CA LEU A 194 -1.37 -24.71 7.80
C LEU A 194 -2.61 -25.20 8.56
N GLY A 195 -3.83 -24.80 8.17
CA GLY A 195 -5.08 -25.31 8.76
C GLY A 195 -5.33 -26.83 8.55
N ILE A 196 -4.33 -27.55 8.02
CA ILE A 196 -4.23 -29.00 7.99
C ILE A 196 -3.30 -29.39 9.14
N GLY A 197 -3.67 -30.33 10.01
CA GLY A 197 -3.04 -30.60 11.30
C GLY A 197 -1.49 -30.69 11.34
N LYS A 198 -0.91 -30.74 12.56
CA LYS A 198 0.55 -30.77 12.74
C LYS A 198 1.13 -32.07 12.17
N PHE A 199 1.75 -31.99 10.99
CA PHE A 199 2.56 -33.06 10.41
C PHE A 199 3.99 -32.94 10.92
N VAL A 200 4.44 -33.92 11.71
CA VAL A 200 5.85 -34.02 12.12
C VAL A 200 6.51 -35.08 11.27
N SER A 201 7.55 -34.69 10.50
CA SER A 201 8.37 -35.66 9.78
C SER A 201 9.16 -36.50 10.78
N MET A 202 9.09 -37.82 10.62
CA MET A 202 9.74 -38.79 11.49
C MET A 202 10.97 -39.43 10.83
N GLY A 203 11.26 -39.04 9.60
CA GLY A 203 12.41 -39.49 8.83
C GLY A 203 12.05 -40.07 7.47
N SER A 204 13.10 -40.43 6.75
CA SER A 204 13.02 -41.01 5.41
C SER A 204 13.69 -42.37 5.38
N VAL A 205 13.02 -43.37 4.81
CA VAL A 205 13.57 -44.72 4.62
C VAL A 205 13.72 -44.99 3.13
N SER A 206 14.95 -45.26 2.70
CA SER A 206 15.23 -45.69 1.33
C SER A 206 14.93 -47.17 1.16
N PHE A 207 14.37 -47.55 0.02
CA PHE A 207 14.09 -48.94 -0.30
C PHE A 207 14.42 -49.26 -1.76
N ASN A 208 14.83 -50.51 -1.99
CA ASN A 208 15.25 -51.02 -3.30
C ASN A 208 14.67 -52.42 -3.62
N SER A 209 13.63 -52.83 -2.90
CA SER A 209 12.99 -54.15 -3.05
C SER A 209 11.48 -54.02 -3.20
N LEU A 210 10.88 -54.88 -4.02
CA LEU A 210 9.42 -54.96 -4.22
C LEU A 210 8.66 -55.43 -2.97
N THR A 211 9.38 -55.93 -1.96
CA THR A 211 8.80 -56.43 -0.70
C THR A 211 9.31 -55.68 0.53
N SER A 212 9.83 -54.46 0.36
CA SER A 212 10.34 -53.67 1.47
C SER A 212 9.26 -53.40 2.52
N THR A 213 9.67 -53.47 3.78
CA THR A 213 8.86 -53.14 4.95
C THR A 213 9.41 -51.89 5.62
N ILE A 214 8.52 -51.07 6.16
CA ILE A 214 8.86 -49.81 6.83
C ILE A 214 8.15 -49.78 8.18
N ASP A 215 8.91 -49.53 9.23
CA ASP A 215 8.38 -49.38 10.58
C ASP A 215 7.53 -48.11 10.69
N LYS A 216 6.38 -48.22 11.36
CA LYS A 216 5.56 -47.07 11.70
C LYS A 216 6.32 -46.24 12.74
N PRO A 217 6.42 -44.92 12.59
CA PRO A 217 7.00 -44.09 13.62
C PRO A 217 6.19 -44.16 14.91
N ASP A 218 6.87 -44.05 16.05
CA ASP A 218 6.20 -43.86 17.34
C ASP A 218 5.61 -42.45 17.37
N CYS A 219 4.29 -42.37 17.26
CA CYS A 219 3.55 -41.12 17.30
C CYS A 219 3.06 -40.74 18.71
N ALA A 220 3.60 -41.34 19.77
CA ALA A 220 3.36 -40.90 21.14
C ALA A 220 4.27 -39.70 21.48
N GLN A 221 3.68 -38.54 21.71
CA GLN A 221 4.37 -37.36 22.24
C GLN A 221 3.66 -36.87 23.50
N GLY A 222 4.15 -37.29 24.67
CA GLY A 222 3.55 -36.94 25.96
C GLY A 222 2.13 -37.50 26.09
N SER A 223 1.14 -36.62 26.20
CA SER A 223 -0.29 -36.98 26.31
C SER A 223 -1.02 -37.06 24.96
N ILE A 224 -0.34 -36.79 23.84
CA ILE A 224 -0.95 -36.77 22.50
C ILE A 224 -0.47 -37.99 21.71
N THR A 225 -1.43 -38.73 21.15
CA THR A 225 -1.17 -39.86 20.24
C THR A 225 -1.57 -39.45 18.83
N GLY A 226 -0.58 -39.33 17.94
CA GLY A 226 -0.80 -39.08 16.52
C GLY A 226 -1.08 -40.35 15.73
N THR A 227 -1.57 -40.18 14.50
CA THR A 227 -1.73 -41.26 13.52
C THR A 227 -0.50 -41.31 12.62
N ALA A 228 0.14 -42.47 12.54
CA ALA A 228 1.25 -42.67 11.61
C ALA A 228 0.76 -42.59 10.15
N LYS A 229 1.44 -41.81 9.31
CA LYS A 229 1.21 -41.64 7.88
C LYS A 229 2.50 -41.88 7.10
N ILE A 230 2.36 -42.24 5.83
CA ILE A 230 3.50 -42.51 4.93
C ILE A 230 3.22 -41.92 3.56
N ILE A 231 4.23 -41.26 2.97
CA ILE A 231 4.21 -40.77 1.59
C ILE A 231 5.29 -41.49 0.80
N LEU A 232 4.93 -41.93 -0.41
CA LEU A 232 5.79 -42.67 -1.31
C LEU A 232 6.36 -41.74 -2.39
N ARG A 233 7.69 -41.71 -2.52
CA ARG A 233 8.37 -41.19 -3.71
C ARG A 233 9.14 -42.32 -4.38
N ILE A 234 8.72 -42.72 -5.58
CA ILE A 234 9.21 -43.95 -6.21
C ILE A 234 9.64 -43.76 -7.65
N HIS A 235 10.64 -44.55 -8.03
CA HIS A 235 11.05 -44.83 -9.41
C HIS A 235 10.97 -46.34 -9.62
N GLY A 236 10.05 -46.79 -10.48
CA GLY A 236 9.84 -48.19 -10.81
C GLY A 236 10.35 -48.54 -12.21
N ILE A 237 10.86 -49.76 -12.38
CA ILE A 237 11.18 -50.37 -13.68
C ILE A 237 10.21 -51.54 -13.90
N THR A 238 9.67 -51.68 -15.11
CA THR A 238 8.69 -52.73 -15.46
C THR A 238 9.36 -53.87 -16.23
N THR A 239 8.82 -55.10 -16.11
CA THR A 239 9.44 -56.35 -16.57
C THR A 239 9.21 -56.72 -18.03
N ILE A 240 8.73 -55.83 -18.90
CA ILE A 240 8.38 -56.27 -20.26
C ILE A 240 9.66 -56.48 -21.09
N VAL A 241 10.14 -57.73 -21.13
CA VAL A 241 11.21 -58.16 -22.03
C VAL A 241 10.60 -58.51 -23.39
N GLY A 242 10.83 -57.63 -24.38
CA GLY A 242 10.86 -57.98 -25.80
C GLY A 242 9.74 -57.42 -26.69
N GLY A 243 10.14 -56.61 -27.68
CA GLY A 243 9.34 -56.34 -28.88
C GLY A 243 9.57 -54.94 -29.44
N SER A 244 10.33 -54.84 -30.52
CA SER A 244 10.69 -53.63 -31.27
C SER A 244 9.54 -52.86 -31.94
N SER A 245 8.33 -52.92 -31.38
CA SER A 245 7.17 -52.14 -31.86
C SER A 245 6.26 -51.78 -30.68
N GLY A 246 6.34 -50.52 -30.26
CA GLY A 246 5.27 -49.77 -29.60
C GLY A 246 4.55 -50.46 -28.44
N ILE A 247 5.13 -50.41 -27.24
CA ILE A 247 4.40 -50.77 -26.02
C ILE A 247 3.40 -49.65 -25.69
N ARG A 248 2.11 -49.94 -25.81
CA ARG A 248 1.01 -49.19 -25.17
C ARG A 248 0.42 -50.05 -24.06
N ASN A 249 -0.03 -49.42 -22.97
CA ASN A 249 -0.71 -50.01 -21.81
C ASN A 249 0.17 -50.74 -20.77
N VAL A 250 1.31 -50.16 -20.38
CA VAL A 250 1.99 -50.60 -19.14
C VAL A 250 1.33 -49.93 -17.94
N SER A 251 0.52 -50.68 -17.19
CA SER A 251 -0.01 -50.24 -15.90
C SER A 251 0.78 -50.91 -14.79
N TRP A 252 1.33 -50.10 -13.89
CA TRP A 252 1.97 -50.58 -12.66
C TRP A 252 1.36 -49.83 -11.47
N SER A 253 1.37 -50.47 -10.30
CA SER A 253 0.95 -49.84 -9.06
C SER A 253 1.92 -50.19 -7.94
N ALA A 254 2.10 -49.26 -7.00
CA ALA A 254 2.82 -49.47 -5.77
C ALA A 254 2.07 -48.77 -4.63
N SER A 255 1.76 -49.51 -3.58
CA SER A 255 1.11 -48.99 -2.38
C SER A 255 1.66 -49.68 -1.14
N PHE A 256 1.68 -48.97 -0.02
CA PHE A 256 1.91 -49.60 1.27
C PHE A 256 0.58 -50.16 1.79
N ILE A 257 0.59 -51.44 2.17
CA ILE A 257 -0.51 -52.08 2.88
C ILE A 257 -0.12 -52.24 4.35
N GLU A 258 -1.09 -52.09 5.25
CA GLU A 258 -0.88 -52.41 6.67
C GLU A 258 -0.66 -53.92 6.84
N LEU A 259 0.43 -54.29 7.53
CA LEU A 259 0.65 -55.67 7.95
C LEU A 259 -0.19 -55.98 9.19
N ILE A 260 -0.46 -57.27 9.40
CA ILE A 260 -1.19 -57.79 10.57
C ILE A 260 -0.44 -57.45 11.88
N SER A 261 0.88 -57.24 11.83
CA SER A 261 1.62 -56.58 12.91
C SER A 261 1.38 -55.07 12.86
N ALA A 262 0.76 -54.52 13.91
CA ALA A 262 0.33 -53.11 13.98
C ALA A 262 1.45 -52.06 13.78
N GLN A 263 2.72 -52.47 13.75
CA GLN A 263 3.92 -51.64 13.76
C GLN A 263 4.60 -51.46 12.38
N GLN A 264 4.14 -52.10 11.31
CA GLN A 264 4.84 -52.04 10.00
C GLN A 264 3.90 -51.85 8.80
N TRP A 265 4.40 -51.14 7.80
CA TRP A 265 3.83 -51.08 6.45
C TRP A 265 4.65 -51.97 5.50
N ARG A 266 3.98 -52.71 4.62
CA ARG A 266 4.63 -53.50 3.57
C ARG A 266 4.32 -52.94 2.20
N LEU A 267 5.36 -52.75 1.39
CA LEU A 267 5.21 -52.37 0.00
C LEU A 267 4.56 -53.52 -0.78
N SER A 268 3.51 -53.19 -1.51
CA SER A 268 2.85 -54.06 -2.48
C SER A 268 2.93 -53.43 -3.84
N THR A 269 3.45 -54.18 -4.81
CA THR A 269 3.64 -53.71 -6.18
C THR A 269 3.00 -54.67 -7.17
N THR A 270 2.37 -54.13 -8.22
CA THR A 270 1.89 -54.90 -9.37
C THR A 270 2.58 -54.41 -10.63
N GLY A 271 3.09 -55.32 -11.47
CA GLY A 271 3.64 -54.98 -12.79
C GLY A 271 5.06 -54.39 -12.80
N LEU A 272 5.77 -54.42 -11.66
CA LEU A 272 7.16 -53.96 -11.54
C LEU A 272 8.16 -55.12 -11.48
N SER A 273 9.33 -54.93 -12.08
CA SER A 273 10.49 -55.84 -12.02
C SER A 273 11.54 -55.40 -11.02
N ALA A 274 11.63 -54.08 -10.80
CA ALA A 274 12.49 -53.46 -9.82
C ALA A 274 11.87 -52.14 -9.37
N ILE A 275 12.18 -51.72 -8.14
CA ILE A 275 11.76 -50.43 -7.61
C ILE A 275 12.89 -49.83 -6.78
N THR A 276 13.03 -48.52 -6.86
CA THR A 276 13.86 -47.74 -5.94
C THR A 276 13.05 -46.55 -5.49
N GLY A 277 13.11 -46.19 -4.22
CA GLY A 277 12.31 -45.11 -3.71
C GLY A 277 12.70 -44.68 -2.32
N VAL A 278 12.07 -43.59 -1.90
CA VAL A 278 12.14 -43.07 -0.55
C VAL A 278 10.72 -43.00 -0.04
N ALA A 279 10.51 -43.54 1.14
CA ALA A 279 9.29 -43.34 1.89
C ALA A 279 9.57 -42.32 2.99
N GLU A 280 8.72 -41.31 3.07
CA GLU A 280 8.73 -40.34 4.16
C GLU A 280 7.62 -40.72 5.14
N THR A 281 7.97 -40.86 6.41
CA THR A 281 7.02 -41.19 7.47
C THR A 281 6.70 -39.95 8.29
N PHE A 282 5.44 -39.83 8.68
CA PHE A 282 4.92 -38.67 9.42
C PHE A 282 4.05 -39.13 10.57
N CYS A 283 4.00 -38.32 11.61
CA CYS A 283 2.95 -38.38 12.61
C CYS A 283 1.97 -37.23 12.38
N ASP A 284 0.71 -37.59 12.14
CA ASP A 284 -0.41 -36.68 12.03
C ASP A 284 -1.11 -36.60 13.39
N TYR A 285 -0.89 -35.49 14.11
CA TYR A 285 -1.49 -35.27 15.42
C TYR A 285 -2.93 -34.72 15.34
N GLY A 286 -3.55 -34.75 14.16
CA GLY A 286 -4.88 -34.22 13.94
C GLY A 286 -4.95 -32.71 14.20
N SER A 287 -6.16 -32.20 14.43
CA SER A 287 -6.43 -30.80 14.73
C SER A 287 -5.75 -30.37 16.04
N TRP A 288 -4.51 -29.93 15.93
CA TRP A 288 -3.87 -29.06 16.92
C TRP A 288 -4.56 -27.70 16.82
N ASN A 289 -5.77 -27.59 17.38
CA ASN A 289 -6.44 -26.36 17.81
C ASN A 289 -7.84 -26.72 18.34
N ARG A 290 -7.92 -26.92 19.66
CA ARG A 290 -8.77 -26.03 20.45
C ARG A 290 -7.86 -24.99 21.07
#